data_AF-A0A353MD55-F1
#
_entry.id   AF-A0A353MD55-F1
#
_cell.length_a   1.000
_cell.length_b   1.000
_cell.length_c   1.000
_cell.angle_alpha   90.00
_cell.angle_beta   90.00
_cell.angle_gamma   90.00
#
_symmetry.space_group_name_H-M   'P 1'
#
loop_
_entity.id
_entity.type
_entity.pdbx_description
1 polymer ?
#
loop_
_entity_poly.entity_id
_entity_poly.type
_entity_poly.pdbx_seq_one_letter_code
_entity_poly.pdbx_strand_id
1 'polypeptide(L)' 'MGAMALCLYGVIPTLQPAGAPFGRVYAAYGGIFIVLSIIWGRYVDKVVPDKIDMIGATVCLTGVLIIMYWPRG' A
#
# COMPACT_ATOMS: atom_id res chain seq x y z
N MET A 1 -5.70 18.21 4.90
CA MET A 1 -5.64 16.85 5.48
C MET A 1 -4.85 15.86 4.63
N GLY A 2 -5.04 15.78 3.31
CA GLY A 2 -4.22 14.89 2.43
C GLY A 2 -2.71 15.17 2.43
N ALA A 3 -2.30 16.43 2.67
CA ALA A 3 -0.89 16.80 2.79
C ALA A 3 -0.17 16.11 3.96
N MET A 4 -0.86 15.84 5.08
CA MET A 4 -0.27 15.18 6.25
C MET A 4 -0.03 13.69 5.98
N ALA A 5 -0.96 13.04 5.26
CA ALA A 5 -0.82 11.67 4.79
C ALA A 5 0.31 11.53 3.74
N LEU A 6 0.46 12.51 2.84
CA LEU A 6 1.57 12.58 1.88
C LEU A 6 2.92 12.83 2.57
N CYS A 7 2.97 13.71 3.59
CA CYS A 7 4.19 13.94 4.36
C CYS A 7 4.63 12.68 5.13
N LEU A 8 3.70 11.96 5.77
CA LEU A 8 4.02 10.68 6.42
C LEU A 8 4.46 9.61 5.40
N TYR A 9 3.79 9.53 4.25
CA TYR A 9 4.17 8.61 3.17
C TYR A 9 5.54 8.94 2.56
N GLY A 10 5.96 10.21 2.54
CA GLY A 10 7.28 10.63 2.04
C GLY A 10 8.45 10.27 2.97
N VAL A 11 8.21 10.12 4.27
CA VAL A 11 9.26 9.85 5.28
C VAL A 11 9.52 8.34 5.47
N ILE A 12 8.56 7.48 5.11
CA ILE A 12 8.69 6.02 5.26
C ILE A 12 9.67 5.39 4.25
N PRO A 13 9.72 5.81 2.96
CA PRO A 13 10.70 5.33 1.98
C PRO A 13 12.14 5.75 2.28
N THR A 14 12.36 6.85 2.98
CA THR A 14 13.71 7.35 3.30
C THR A 14 14.38 6.57 4.44
N LEU A 15 13.63 5.73 5.17
CA LEU A 15 14.13 4.83 6.22
C LEU A 15 14.54 3.45 5.67
N GLN A 16 14.59 3.26 4.35
CA GLN A 16 14.88 1.95 3.76
C GLN A 16 16.30 1.46 4.09
N PRO A 17 16.47 0.24 4.65
CA PRO A 17 17.77 -0.39 4.82
C PRO A 17 18.39 -0.73 3.47
N ALA A 18 19.65 -0.35 3.23
CA ALA A 18 20.36 -0.50 1.96
C ALA A 18 20.57 -1.94 1.45
N GLY A 19 20.11 -2.98 2.17
CA GLY A 19 20.35 -4.39 1.86
C GLY A 19 19.13 -5.23 1.46
N ALA A 20 17.91 -4.69 1.50
CA ALA A 20 16.71 -5.42 1.11
C ALA A 20 16.43 -5.27 -0.40
N PRO A 21 15.85 -6.27 -1.09
CA PRO A 21 15.50 -6.15 -2.51
C PRO A 21 14.52 -4.98 -2.69
N PHE A 22 15.00 -3.90 -3.33
CA PHE A 22 14.27 -2.63 -3.49
C PHE A 22 12.82 -2.84 -3.94
N GLY A 23 12.59 -3.80 -4.85
CA GLY A 23 11.25 -4.15 -5.34
C GLY A 23 10.30 -4.77 -4.31
N ARG A 24 10.79 -5.55 -3.33
CA ARG A 24 9.93 -6.15 -2.28
C ARG A 24 9.47 -5.11 -1.28
N VAL A 25 10.37 -4.19 -0.92
CA VAL A 25 10.08 -3.11 0.03
C VAL A 25 9.06 -2.13 -0.56
N TYR A 26 9.25 -1.72 -1.82
CA TYR A 26 8.28 -0.88 -2.53
C TYR A 26 6.91 -1.54 -2.69
N ALA A 27 6.87 -2.85 -2.99
CA ALA A 27 5.61 -3.59 -3.07
C ALA A 27 4.88 -3.61 -1.72
N ALA A 28 5.58 -3.87 -0.61
CA ALA A 28 5.00 -3.86 0.73
C ALA A 28 4.40 -2.49 1.09
N TYR A 29 5.09 -1.39 0.77
CA TYR A 29 4.56 -0.04 0.98
C TYR A 29 3.32 0.26 0.15
N GLY A 30 3.31 -0.15 -1.12
CA GLY A 30 2.12 -0.04 -1.97
C GLY A 30 0.91 -0.78 -1.38
N GLY A 31 1.13 -1.99 -0.85
CA GLY A 31 0.08 -2.76 -0.19
C GLY A 31 -0.48 -2.09 1.07
N ILE A 32 0.40 -1.59 1.94
CA ILE A 32 0.01 -0.87 3.16
C ILE A 32 -0.78 0.39 2.80
N PHE A 33 -0.37 1.13 1.78
CA PHE A 33 -1.04 2.35 1.34
C PHE A 33 -2.49 2.10 0.89
N ILE A 34 -2.73 0.99 0.20
CA ILE A 34 -4.07 0.60 -0.26
C ILE A 34 -4.97 0.26 0.93
N VAL A 35 -4.49 -0.55 1.88
CA VAL A 35 -5.25 -0.89 3.10
C VAL A 35 -5.58 0.37 3.90
N LEU A 36 -4.59 1.26 4.06
CA LEU A 36 -4.78 2.51 4.81
C LEU A 36 -5.80 3.43 4.12
N SER A 37 -5.75 3.54 2.79
CA SER A 37 -6.69 4.36 2.01
C SER A 37 -8.14 3.86 2.15
N ILE A 38 -8.36 2.55 2.17
CA ILE A 38 -9.69 1.96 2.34
C ILE A 38 -10.24 2.18 3.76
N ILE A 39 -9.38 1.97 4.78
CA ILE A 39 -9.74 2.23 6.18
C ILE A 39 -10.08 3.71 6.37
N TRP A 40 -9.25 4.60 5.81
CA TRP A 40 -9.45 6.05 5.90
C TRP A 40 -10.73 6.50 5.21
N GLY A 41 -10.97 6.05 3.96
CA GLY A 41 -12.19 6.38 3.22
C GLY A 41 -13.46 5.94 3.96
N ARG A 42 -13.38 4.81 4.69
CA ARG A 42 -14.52 4.32 5.48
C ARG A 42 -14.72 5.04 6.80
N TYR A 43 -13.64 5.33 7.55
CA TYR A 43 -13.73 5.91 8.90
C TYR A 43 -13.80 7.44 8.90
N VAL A 44 -13.06 8.10 8.02
CA VAL A 44 -12.94 9.57 7.98
C VAL A 44 -13.94 10.16 6.99
N ASP A 45 -13.96 9.64 5.77
CA ASP A 45 -14.82 10.20 4.72
C ASP A 45 -16.26 9.63 4.75
N LYS A 46 -16.53 8.62 5.60
CA LYS A 46 -17.81 7.88 5.69
C LYS A 46 -18.31 7.35 4.33
N VAL A 47 -17.42 7.25 3.36
CA VAL A 47 -17.73 6.68 2.05
C VAL A 47 -17.76 5.18 2.23
N VAL A 48 -18.89 4.56 1.91
CA VAL A 48 -19.01 3.11 1.92
C VAL A 48 -18.19 2.60 0.74
N PRO A 49 -17.05 1.90 0.95
CA PRO A 49 -16.28 1.31 -0.15
C PRO A 49 -17.18 0.52 -1.07
N ASP A 50 -17.12 0.84 -2.36
CA ASP A 50 -17.89 0.16 -3.38
C ASP A 50 -17.37 -1.29 -3.53
N LYS A 51 -18.21 -2.18 -4.04
CA LYS A 51 -17.80 -3.55 -4.39
C LYS A 51 -16.65 -3.52 -5.40
N ILE A 52 -16.62 -2.52 -6.29
CA ILE A 52 -15.53 -2.30 -7.25
C ILE A 52 -14.21 -1.93 -6.54
N ASP A 53 -14.25 -1.06 -5.53
CA ASP A 53 -13.06 -0.69 -4.74
C ASP A 53 -12.46 -1.90 -4.04
N MET A 54 -13.33 -2.79 -3.51
CA MET A 54 -12.92 -4.00 -2.81
C MET A 54 -12.27 -5.02 -3.75
N ILE A 55 -12.78 -5.16 -4.98
CA ILE A 55 -12.16 -6.00 -6.02
C ILE A 55 -10.80 -5.41 -6.43
N GLY A 56 -10.73 -4.10 -6.68
CA GLY A 56 -9.48 -3.41 -7.03
C GLY A 56 -8.40 -3.57 -5.95
N ALA A 57 -8.79 -3.39 -4.68
CA ALA A 57 -7.91 -3.61 -3.53
C ALA A 57 -7.34 -5.03 -3.48
N THR A 58 -8.19 -6.04 -3.74
CA THR A 58 -7.80 -7.44 -3.73
C THR A 58 -6.80 -7.75 -4.86
N VAL A 59 -7.03 -7.20 -6.06
CA VAL A 59 -6.11 -7.35 -7.21
C VAL A 59 -4.74 -6.72 -6.90
N CYS A 60 -4.73 -5.50 -6.36
CA CYS A 60 -3.47 -4.84 -6.02
C CYS A 60 -2.72 -5.55 -4.90
N LEU A 61 -3.41 -6.01 -3.84
CA LEU A 61 -2.80 -6.80 -2.77
C LEU A 61 -2.24 -8.12 -3.29
N THR A 62 -2.93 -8.76 -4.23
CA THR A 62 -2.42 -9.97 -4.91
C THR A 62 -1.13 -9.66 -5.68
N GLY A 63 -1.06 -8.52 -6.39
CA GLY A 63 0.17 -8.06 -7.04
C GLY A 63 1.34 -7.85 -6.06
N VAL A 64 1.06 -7.30 -4.87
CA VAL A 64 2.06 -7.15 -3.80
C VAL A 64 2.56 -8.51 -3.30
N LEU A 65 1.64 -9.46 -3.07
CA LEU A 65 1.98 -10.83 -2.67
C LEU A 65 2.84 -11.53 -3.72
N ILE A 66 2.50 -11.37 -5.01
CA ILE A 66 3.31 -11.89 -6.11
C ILE A 66 4.71 -11.29 -6.03
N ILE A 67 4.86 -9.97 -5.93
CA ILE A 67 6.21 -9.35 -5.89
C ILE A 67 7.00 -9.80 -4.66
N MET A 68 6.35 -9.97 -3.50
CA MET A 68 6.97 -10.41 -2.25
C MET A 68 7.39 -11.88 -2.26
N TYR A 69 6.59 -12.77 -2.85
CA TYR A 69 6.77 -14.23 -2.78
C TYR A 69 7.25 -14.85 -4.09
N TRP A 70 7.38 -14.10 -5.18
CA TRP A 70 7.90 -14.62 -6.44
C TRP A 70 9.34 -15.09 -6.26
N PRO A 71 9.61 -16.40 -6.39
CA PRO A 71 10.95 -16.96 -6.27
C PRO A 71 11.76 -16.53 -7.50
N ARG A 72 12.78 -15.73 -7.24
CA ARG A 72 13.79 -15.36 -8.24
C ARG A 72 15.01 -16.21 -7.89
N GLY A 73 15.13 -17.33 -8.59
CA GLY A 73 16.36 -18.10 -8.64
C GLY A 73 17.49 -17.28 -9.24
#